data_AF-A0A1A0NEB4-F1
#
_entry.id   AF-A0A1A0NEB4-F1
#
_cell.length_a   1.000
_cell.length_b   1.000
_cell.length_c   1.000
_cell.angle_alpha   90.00
_cell.angle_beta   90.00
_cell.angle_gamma   90.00
#
_symmetry.space_group_name_H-M   'P 1'
#
loop_
_entity.id
_entity.type
_entity.pdbx_description
1 polymer ?
#
loop_
_entity_poly.entity_id
_entity_poly.type
_entity_poly.pdbx_seq_one_letter_code
_entity_poly.pdbx_strand_id
1 'polypeptide(L)'
;MPGDDTVEQALAGGSPQRVGWFRFYFADERWEWSDQVQRLHGYEPGTVTPTTELVLSHKHPDDYVEVAATLDEIRRTHKTFSTRHRIIDTRQMVHDVIVIGDRLCDEDGEVVGTHGFYVDVTETDRVRDELVNAAVAEIAENRAVIEQAKGMLMLIYRISNQSAFELLKWRSQETNVKLRVLADQLLADFAKLTYEEVLPPRGTFDHLLLTAHLRAQPDDARAKSAS
;
A
#
# COMPACT_ATOMS: atom_id res chain seq x y z
N MET A 1 3.97 4.04 20.72
CA MET A 1 4.31 5.21 19.87
C MET A 1 5.73 5.06 19.35
N PRO A 2 6.09 5.42 18.09
CA PRO A 2 5.29 5.75 16.90
C PRO A 2 5.63 4.81 15.71
N GLY A 3 4.62 4.16 15.12
CA GLY A 3 4.79 3.22 13.98
C GLY A 3 4.18 3.70 12.65
N ASP A 4 3.30 4.70 12.69
CA ASP A 4 2.63 5.24 11.52
C ASP A 4 3.37 6.45 10.92
N ASP A 5 4.11 7.21 11.74
CA ASP A 5 4.81 8.42 11.31
C ASP A 5 5.92 8.17 10.29
N THR A 6 6.46 6.94 10.20
CA THR A 6 7.66 6.66 9.39
C THR A 6 7.34 6.57 7.90
N VAL A 7 6.15 6.10 7.54
CA VAL A 7 5.67 6.10 6.14
C VAL A 7 5.22 7.50 5.74
N GLU A 8 4.58 8.23 6.67
CA GLU A 8 4.17 9.62 6.49
C GLU A 8 5.39 10.56 6.31
N GLN A 9 6.49 10.34 7.05
CA GLN A 9 7.74 11.12 6.95
C GLN A 9 8.57 10.76 5.72
N ALA A 10 8.60 9.49 5.31
CA ALA A 10 9.37 9.07 4.13
C ALA A 10 8.86 9.71 2.82
N LEU A 11 7.57 10.08 2.76
CA LEU A 11 6.93 10.71 1.60
C LEU A 11 6.94 12.24 1.65
N ALA A 12 7.33 12.85 2.77
CA ALA A 12 7.42 14.31 2.92
C ALA A 12 8.71 14.92 2.30
N GLY A 13 9.66 14.08 1.89
CA GLY A 13 10.97 14.49 1.36
C GLY A 13 10.99 14.72 -0.15
N GLY A 14 10.60 15.91 -0.61
CA GLY A 14 11.23 16.58 -1.76
C GLY A 14 11.03 16.02 -3.17
N SER A 15 9.80 16.02 -3.70
CA SER A 15 9.39 16.18 -5.13
C SER A 15 7.84 16.02 -5.23
N PRO A 16 7.15 16.52 -6.28
CA PRO A 16 5.83 17.16 -6.16
C PRO A 16 4.75 16.27 -5.53
N GLN A 17 3.92 16.93 -4.71
CA GLN A 17 2.88 16.43 -3.80
C GLN A 17 1.73 15.63 -4.47
N ARG A 18 2.04 14.54 -5.17
CA ARG A 18 1.04 13.71 -5.87
C ARG A 18 0.45 12.58 -5.02
N VAL A 19 0.99 12.34 -3.83
CA VAL A 19 0.48 11.32 -2.91
C VAL A 19 0.09 11.97 -1.60
N GLY A 20 -1.12 11.70 -1.14
CA GLY A 20 -1.62 12.11 0.16
C GLY A 20 -2.32 10.97 0.87
N TRP A 21 -2.37 11.02 2.20
CA TRP A 21 -3.01 9.98 3.00
C TRP A 21 -4.36 10.44 3.55
N PHE A 22 -5.23 9.48 3.84
CA PHE A 22 -6.47 9.72 4.57
C PHE A 22 -6.69 8.65 5.64
N ARG A 23 -7.44 9.01 6.68
CA ARG A 23 -8.11 8.08 7.60
C ARG A 23 -9.60 8.39 7.62
N PHE A 24 -10.43 7.36 7.69
CA PHE A 24 -11.87 7.44 7.83
C PHE A 24 -12.31 6.51 8.97
N TYR A 25 -12.82 7.08 10.05
CA TYR A 25 -13.27 6.34 11.24
C TYR A 25 -14.77 6.08 11.14
N PHE A 26 -15.19 4.84 11.37
CA PHE A 26 -16.59 4.45 11.16
C PHE A 26 -17.51 4.92 12.29
N ALA A 27 -17.01 4.97 13.53
CA ALA A 27 -17.83 5.23 14.71
C ALA A 27 -18.40 6.66 14.74
N ASP A 28 -17.59 7.65 14.38
CA ASP A 28 -17.92 9.08 14.40
C ASP A 28 -17.96 9.70 13.00
N GLU A 29 -17.88 8.88 11.95
CA GLU A 29 -17.73 9.30 10.55
C GLU A 29 -16.63 10.35 10.31
N ARG A 30 -15.58 10.32 11.13
CA ARG A 30 -14.51 11.31 11.08
C ARG A 30 -13.55 11.02 9.93
N TRP A 31 -13.23 12.06 9.18
CA TRP A 31 -12.16 12.02 8.19
C TRP A 31 -10.94 12.78 8.68
N GLU A 32 -9.77 12.27 8.31
CA GLU A 32 -8.49 12.97 8.45
C GLU A 32 -7.80 12.93 7.10
N TRP A 33 -7.30 14.08 6.67
CA TRP A 33 -6.60 14.27 5.40
C TRP A 33 -5.23 14.87 5.64
N SER A 34 -4.22 14.32 4.99
CA SER A 34 -2.92 14.95 4.91
C SER A 34 -2.99 16.30 4.20
N ASP A 35 -2.00 17.17 4.43
CA ASP A 35 -1.87 18.46 3.73
C ASP A 35 -1.93 18.31 2.21
N GLN A 36 -1.39 17.21 1.67
CA GLN A 36 -1.41 16.89 0.25
C GLN A 36 -2.83 16.60 -0.25
N VAL A 37 -3.63 15.83 0.49
CA VAL A 37 -5.04 15.58 0.12
C VAL A 37 -5.85 16.87 0.19
N GLN A 38 -5.60 17.72 1.19
CA GLN A 38 -6.25 19.03 1.29
C GLN A 38 -5.92 19.90 0.08
N ARG A 39 -4.64 20.00 -0.31
CA ARG A 39 -4.21 20.74 -1.51
C ARG A 39 -4.73 20.15 -2.81
N LEU A 40 -4.82 18.82 -2.90
CA LEU A 40 -5.42 18.10 -4.05
C LEU A 40 -6.89 18.49 -4.23
N HIS A 41 -7.64 18.66 -3.14
CA HIS A 41 -9.02 19.16 -3.18
C HIS A 41 -9.10 20.70 -3.34
N GLY A 42 -7.97 21.40 -3.39
CA GLY A 42 -7.90 22.85 -3.58
C GLY A 42 -8.01 23.68 -2.30
N TYR A 43 -7.76 23.07 -1.14
CA TYR A 43 -7.73 23.75 0.16
C TYR A 43 -6.30 24.05 0.62
N GLU A 44 -6.15 25.16 1.35
CA GLU A 44 -4.92 25.41 2.11
C GLU A 44 -4.86 24.47 3.33
N PRO A 45 -3.70 23.89 3.66
CA PRO A 45 -3.56 22.99 4.81
C PRO A 45 -4.09 23.59 6.11
N GLY A 46 -4.90 22.81 6.84
CA GLY A 46 -5.51 23.20 8.11
C GLY A 46 -6.73 24.10 7.98
N THR A 47 -7.15 24.48 6.76
CA THR A 47 -8.32 25.37 6.56
C THR A 47 -9.64 24.61 6.38
N VAL A 48 -9.57 23.29 6.18
CA VAL A 48 -10.74 22.45 5.94
C VAL A 48 -10.82 21.31 6.94
N THR A 49 -12.02 20.99 7.39
CA THR A 49 -12.33 19.77 8.14
C THR A 49 -13.08 18.82 7.21
N PRO A 50 -12.47 17.71 6.78
CA PRO A 50 -13.11 16.81 5.84
C PRO A 50 -14.30 16.09 6.46
N THR A 51 -15.34 15.91 5.65
CA THR A 51 -16.55 15.14 5.99
C THR A 51 -16.90 14.22 4.83
N THR A 52 -17.73 13.20 5.06
CA THR A 52 -18.21 12.33 3.98
C THR A 52 -18.92 13.14 2.88
N GLU A 53 -19.74 14.12 3.27
CA GLU A 53 -20.40 15.03 2.33
C GLU A 53 -19.38 15.82 1.49
N LEU A 54 -18.31 16.32 2.12
CA LEU A 54 -17.25 17.03 1.42
C LEU A 54 -16.49 16.11 0.45
N VAL A 55 -16.17 14.89 0.86
CA VAL A 55 -15.49 13.90 0.01
C VAL A 55 -16.32 13.62 -1.25
N LEU A 56 -17.64 13.49 -1.09
CA LEU A 56 -18.59 13.19 -2.16
C LEU A 56 -18.89 14.41 -3.05
N SER A 57 -18.90 15.63 -2.49
CA SER A 57 -19.14 16.86 -3.27
C SER A 57 -18.01 17.16 -4.26
N HIS A 58 -16.81 16.66 -4.00
CA HIS A 58 -15.67 16.75 -4.92
C HIS A 58 -15.64 15.62 -5.96
N LYS A 59 -16.58 14.68 -5.96
CA LYS A 59 -16.60 13.63 -6.99
C LYS A 59 -17.15 14.16 -8.30
N HIS A 60 -16.54 13.72 -9.40
CA HIS A 60 -17.09 14.01 -10.72
C HIS A 60 -18.53 13.44 -10.81
N PRO A 61 -19.50 14.14 -11.41
CA PRO A 61 -20.90 13.70 -11.46
C PRO A 61 -21.09 12.27 -12.00
N ASP A 62 -20.32 11.90 -13.02
CA ASP A 62 -20.35 10.55 -13.61
C ASP A 62 -19.84 9.45 -12.65
N ASP A 63 -18.93 9.81 -11.74
CA ASP A 63 -18.25 8.85 -10.86
C ASP A 63 -18.91 8.79 -9.46
N TYR A 64 -19.78 9.76 -9.15
CA TYR A 64 -20.42 9.94 -7.84
C TYR A 64 -21.13 8.67 -7.37
N VAL A 65 -21.95 8.06 -8.23
CA VAL A 65 -22.80 6.92 -7.87
C VAL A 65 -21.94 5.70 -7.49
N GLU A 66 -20.90 5.42 -8.26
CA GLU A 66 -19.99 4.29 -8.02
C GLU A 66 -19.17 4.49 -6.75
N VAL A 67 -18.66 5.70 -6.52
CA VAL A 67 -17.87 6.03 -5.34
C VAL A 67 -18.71 5.99 -4.07
N ALA A 68 -19.95 6.51 -4.11
CA ALA A 68 -20.87 6.44 -2.98
C ALA A 68 -21.19 4.98 -2.61
N ALA A 69 -21.50 4.14 -3.60
CA ALA A 69 -21.75 2.71 -3.39
C ALA A 69 -20.52 2.00 -2.80
N THR A 70 -19.33 2.35 -3.28
CA THR A 70 -18.07 1.81 -2.76
C THR A 70 -17.86 2.19 -1.29
N LEU A 71 -18.11 3.45 -0.92
CA LEU A 71 -18.01 3.91 0.47
C LEU A 71 -18.97 3.13 1.38
N ASP A 72 -20.20 2.91 0.94
CA ASP A 72 -21.20 2.13 1.67
C ASP A 72 -20.78 0.64 1.80
N GLU A 73 -20.18 0.07 0.76
CA GLU A 73 -19.66 -1.29 0.81
C GLU A 73 -18.48 -1.43 1.79
N ILE A 74 -17.57 -0.47 1.81
CA ILE A 74 -16.43 -0.46 2.74
C ILE A 74 -16.94 -0.40 4.19
N ARG A 75 -17.92 0.47 4.47
CA ARG A 75 -18.58 0.57 5.78
C ARG A 75 -19.21 -0.75 6.22
N ARG A 76 -19.76 -1.53 5.29
CA ARG A 76 -20.45 -2.79 5.60
C ARG A 76 -19.51 -3.99 5.69
N THR A 77 -18.49 -4.04 4.85
CA THR A 77 -17.67 -5.24 4.64
C THR A 77 -16.31 -5.16 5.28
N HIS A 78 -15.84 -3.96 5.60
CA HIS A 78 -14.51 -3.69 6.15
C HIS A 78 -13.39 -4.30 5.29
N LYS A 79 -13.59 -4.37 3.97
CA LYS A 79 -12.59 -4.93 3.05
C LYS A 79 -11.67 -3.85 2.51
N THR A 80 -10.48 -4.28 2.09
CA THR A 80 -9.60 -3.47 1.25
C THR A 80 -10.31 -3.08 -0.04
N PHE A 81 -10.00 -1.90 -0.55
CA PHE A 81 -10.53 -1.44 -1.83
C PHE A 81 -9.47 -0.67 -2.62
N SER A 82 -9.69 -0.63 -3.92
CA SER A 82 -8.99 0.26 -4.83
C SER A 82 -9.98 0.80 -5.84
N THR A 83 -9.95 2.11 -6.07
CA THR A 83 -10.80 2.80 -7.04
C THR A 83 -9.93 3.73 -7.88
N ARG A 84 -10.33 3.92 -9.14
CA ARG A 84 -9.79 4.97 -10.00
C ARG A 84 -10.97 5.81 -10.45
N HIS A 85 -10.97 7.08 -10.10
CA HIS A 85 -12.06 8.01 -10.40
C HIS A 85 -11.53 9.43 -10.47
N ARG A 86 -12.40 10.35 -10.89
CA ARG A 86 -12.09 11.77 -10.99
C ARG A 86 -12.61 12.53 -9.79
N ILE A 87 -11.83 13.50 -9.33
CA ILE A 87 -12.27 14.51 -8.38
C ILE A 87 -12.22 15.89 -9.05
N ILE A 88 -13.04 16.82 -8.56
CA ILE A 88 -13.08 18.21 -8.98
C ILE A 88 -12.64 19.05 -7.79
N ASP A 89 -11.55 19.81 -7.93
CA ASP A 89 -11.06 20.69 -6.85
C ASP A 89 -11.90 21.99 -6.72
N THR A 90 -11.64 22.78 -5.68
CA THR A 90 -12.32 24.07 -5.47
C THR A 90 -12.14 25.08 -6.61
N ARG A 91 -11.15 24.89 -7.48
CA ARG A 91 -10.88 25.70 -8.68
C ARG A 91 -11.50 25.12 -9.94
N GLN A 92 -12.36 24.10 -9.82
CA GLN A 92 -13.02 23.39 -10.92
C GLN A 92 -12.06 22.64 -11.84
N MET A 93 -10.85 22.31 -11.36
CA MET A 93 -9.95 21.44 -12.09
C MET A 93 -10.26 19.98 -11.80
N VAL A 94 -10.33 19.18 -12.86
CA VAL A 94 -10.52 17.73 -12.77
C VAL A 94 -9.16 17.09 -12.51
N HIS A 95 -9.10 16.24 -11.49
CA HIS A 95 -7.93 15.41 -11.19
C HIS A 95 -8.29 13.93 -11.31
N ASP A 96 -7.49 13.19 -12.05
CA ASP A 96 -7.57 11.73 -12.08
C ASP A 96 -6.85 11.17 -10.85
N VAL A 97 -7.55 10.39 -10.03
CA VAL A 97 -6.98 9.84 -8.80
C VAL A 97 -7.14 8.33 -8.74
N ILE A 98 -6.15 7.69 -8.14
CA ILE A 98 -6.26 6.32 -7.66
C ILE A 98 -6.36 6.38 -6.13
N VAL A 99 -7.39 5.77 -5.57
CA VAL A 99 -7.58 5.68 -4.12
C VAL A 99 -7.47 4.23 -3.69
N ILE A 100 -6.59 3.98 -2.73
CA ILE A 100 -6.36 2.64 -2.17
C ILE A 100 -6.59 2.74 -0.68
N GLY A 101 -7.42 1.86 -0.13
CA GLY A 101 -7.67 1.80 1.30
C GLY A 101 -7.59 0.38 1.87
N ASP A 102 -7.14 0.30 3.12
CA ASP A 102 -7.11 -0.90 3.96
C ASP A 102 -7.82 -0.62 5.29
N ARG A 103 -8.05 -1.67 6.07
CA ARG A 103 -8.65 -1.61 7.40
C ARG A 103 -7.75 -0.83 8.36
N LEU A 104 -8.35 0.10 9.07
CA LEU A 104 -7.77 0.71 10.26
C LEU A 104 -8.27 -0.07 11.47
N CYS A 105 -7.36 -0.74 12.18
CA CYS A 105 -7.67 -1.47 13.41
C CYS A 105 -7.18 -0.70 14.64
N ASP A 106 -7.85 -0.90 15.78
CA ASP A 106 -7.35 -0.46 17.09
C ASP A 106 -6.32 -1.45 17.66
N GLU A 107 -5.89 -1.20 18.90
CA GLU A 107 -4.90 -2.02 19.61
C GLU A 107 -5.39 -3.45 19.90
N ASP A 108 -6.70 -3.66 19.96
CA ASP A 108 -7.33 -4.97 20.19
C ASP A 108 -7.56 -5.74 18.87
N GLY A 109 -7.27 -5.12 17.73
CA GLY A 109 -7.42 -5.70 16.40
C GLY A 109 -8.81 -5.53 15.80
N GLU A 110 -9.70 -4.79 16.47
CA GLU A 110 -11.04 -4.49 15.98
C GLU A 110 -10.99 -3.43 14.89
N VAL A 111 -11.80 -3.58 13.85
CA VAL A 111 -11.81 -2.64 12.73
C VAL A 111 -12.56 -1.39 13.14
N VAL A 112 -11.83 -0.29 13.33
CA VAL A 112 -12.37 1.03 13.71
C VAL A 112 -12.56 1.97 12.54
N GLY A 113 -12.02 1.63 11.37
CA GLY A 113 -12.13 2.46 10.19
C GLY A 113 -11.40 1.92 8.97
N THR A 114 -11.01 2.86 8.11
CA THR A 114 -10.21 2.63 6.93
C THR A 114 -9.14 3.71 6.84
N HIS A 115 -7.94 3.33 6.42
CA HIS A 115 -6.89 4.28 6.06
C HIS A 115 -6.40 4.02 4.63
N GLY A 116 -5.78 5.00 4.01
CA GLY A 116 -5.38 4.83 2.62
C GLY A 116 -4.67 6.03 2.02
N PHE A 117 -4.51 5.97 0.70
CA PHE A 117 -3.79 6.96 -0.07
C PHE A 117 -4.60 7.41 -1.28
N TYR A 118 -4.52 8.71 -1.57
CA TYR A 118 -4.83 9.30 -2.86
C TYR A 118 -3.53 9.42 -3.65
N VAL A 119 -3.55 8.95 -4.90
CA VAL A 119 -2.48 9.15 -5.87
C VAL A 119 -3.05 9.95 -7.03
N ASP A 120 -2.57 11.19 -7.18
CA ASP A 120 -2.89 12.07 -8.30
C ASP A 120 -2.11 11.65 -9.55
N VAL A 121 -2.86 11.10 -10.51
CA VAL A 121 -2.36 10.63 -11.81
C VAL A 121 -2.78 11.55 -12.95
N THR A 122 -3.20 12.78 -12.63
CA THR A 122 -3.55 13.78 -13.63
C THR A 122 -2.34 14.08 -14.51
N GLU A 123 -2.48 13.88 -15.82
CA GLU A 123 -1.42 14.13 -16.80
C GLU A 123 -1.13 15.64 -16.85
N THR A 124 -0.03 16.05 -16.24
CA THR A 124 0.50 17.42 -16.38
C THR A 124 1.94 17.32 -16.86
N ASP A 125 2.08 17.48 -18.18
CA ASP A 125 3.30 17.50 -18.98
C ASP A 125 4.18 16.23 -19.00
N ARG A 126 4.27 15.65 -20.21
CA ARG A 126 4.92 14.41 -20.66
C ARG A 126 6.40 14.21 -20.28
N VAL A 127 7.01 15.13 -19.55
CA VAL A 127 8.44 15.08 -19.14
C VAL A 127 8.60 14.47 -17.74
N ARG A 128 7.50 14.23 -16.99
CA ARG A 128 7.51 13.61 -15.65
C ARG A 128 7.04 12.15 -15.59
N ASP A 129 6.47 11.62 -16.67
CA ASP A 129 5.84 10.30 -16.71
C ASP A 129 6.82 9.15 -16.47
N GLU A 130 8.08 9.28 -16.87
CA GLU A 130 9.08 8.20 -16.72
C GLU A 130 9.50 7.98 -15.26
N LEU A 131 9.63 9.05 -14.47
CA LEU A 131 10.02 8.96 -13.05
C LEU A 131 8.84 8.50 -12.17
N VAL A 132 7.62 8.92 -12.49
CA VAL A 132 6.41 8.49 -11.76
C VAL A 132 6.05 7.05 -12.14
N ASN A 133 6.14 6.66 -13.41
CA ASN A 133 5.97 5.26 -13.80
C ASN A 133 7.06 4.38 -13.19
N ALA A 134 8.31 4.85 -13.12
CA ALA A 134 9.37 4.11 -12.43
C ALA A 134 9.11 3.97 -10.92
N ALA A 135 8.69 5.04 -10.23
CA ALA A 135 8.40 4.98 -8.79
C ALA A 135 7.10 4.23 -8.46
N VAL A 136 6.06 4.33 -9.29
CA VAL A 136 4.81 3.55 -9.13
C VAL A 136 5.05 2.10 -9.52
N ALA A 137 5.82 1.82 -10.56
CA ALA A 137 6.26 0.46 -10.87
C ALA A 137 7.16 -0.09 -9.77
N GLU A 138 8.04 0.71 -9.19
CA GLU A 138 8.88 0.31 -8.06
C GLU A 138 8.01 0.07 -6.81
N ILE A 139 7.02 0.90 -6.49
CA ILE A 139 6.10 0.69 -5.36
C ILE A 139 5.17 -0.51 -5.61
N ALA A 140 4.69 -0.69 -6.84
CA ALA A 140 3.85 -1.81 -7.26
C ALA A 140 4.63 -3.12 -7.34
N GLU A 141 5.88 -3.12 -7.80
CA GLU A 141 6.82 -4.26 -7.77
C GLU A 141 7.23 -4.57 -6.33
N ASN A 142 7.52 -3.54 -5.52
CA ASN A 142 7.86 -3.69 -4.11
C ASN A 142 6.69 -4.29 -3.32
N ARG A 143 5.44 -3.92 -3.63
CA ARG A 143 4.25 -4.58 -3.07
C ARG A 143 3.98 -5.95 -3.70
N ALA A 144 4.18 -6.13 -5.00
CA ALA A 144 3.89 -7.39 -5.70
C ALA A 144 4.76 -8.54 -5.16
N VAL A 145 6.06 -8.32 -4.93
CA VAL A 145 6.95 -9.35 -4.37
C VAL A 145 6.51 -9.76 -2.97
N ILE A 146 6.13 -8.81 -2.13
CA ILE A 146 5.66 -9.09 -0.77
C ILE A 146 4.31 -9.81 -0.81
N GLU A 147 3.36 -9.38 -1.65
CA GLU A 147 2.05 -10.02 -1.79
C GLU A 147 2.15 -11.43 -2.38
N GLN A 148 3.05 -11.67 -3.34
CA GLN A 148 3.33 -13.02 -3.87
C GLN A 148 3.92 -13.93 -2.79
N ALA A 149 4.89 -13.44 -2.02
CA ALA A 149 5.48 -14.19 -0.92
C ALA A 149 4.40 -14.53 0.14
N LYS A 150 3.53 -13.58 0.50
CA LYS A 150 2.38 -13.82 1.38
C LYS A 150 1.45 -14.91 0.83
N GLY A 151 1.10 -14.85 -0.45
CA GLY A 151 0.26 -15.85 -1.10
C GLY A 151 0.85 -17.28 -1.03
N MET A 152 2.15 -17.42 -1.27
CA MET A 152 2.84 -18.71 -1.14
C MET A 152 2.84 -19.20 0.31
N LEU A 153 3.13 -18.32 1.27
CA LEU A 153 3.09 -18.67 2.69
C LEU A 153 1.69 -19.07 3.15
N MET A 154 0.64 -18.40 2.68
CA MET A 154 -0.75 -18.77 2.96
C MET A 154 -1.05 -20.20 2.48
N LEU A 155 -0.60 -20.58 1.28
CA LEU A 155 -0.81 -21.93 0.73
C LEU A 155 -0.04 -23.00 1.52
N ILE A 156 1.25 -22.76 1.79
CA ILE A 156 2.17 -23.71 2.45
C ILE A 156 1.81 -23.90 3.92
N TYR A 157 1.55 -22.81 4.63
CA TYR A 157 1.35 -22.80 6.08
C TYR A 157 -0.11 -22.86 6.50
N ARG A 158 -1.06 -22.69 5.55
CA ARG A 158 -2.50 -22.63 5.81
C ARG A 158 -2.87 -21.54 6.81
N ILE A 159 -2.20 -20.39 6.69
CA ILE A 159 -2.36 -19.22 7.56
C ILE A 159 -3.08 -18.08 6.84
N SER A 160 -3.58 -17.11 7.61
CA SER A 160 -4.23 -15.92 7.05
C SER A 160 -3.24 -14.99 6.35
N ASN A 161 -3.75 -14.08 5.51
CA ASN A 161 -2.97 -13.03 4.87
C ASN A 161 -2.20 -12.17 5.90
N GLN A 162 -2.83 -11.86 7.03
CA GLN A 162 -2.22 -11.10 8.12
C GLN A 162 -1.08 -11.89 8.76
N SER A 163 -1.34 -13.15 9.09
CA SER A 163 -0.34 -14.04 9.71
C SER A 163 0.87 -14.28 8.79
N ALA A 164 0.66 -14.34 7.47
CA ALA A 164 1.74 -14.44 6.49
C ALA A 164 2.59 -13.17 6.43
N PHE A 165 1.97 -11.99 6.53
CA PHE A 165 2.70 -10.72 6.61
C PHE A 165 3.49 -10.59 7.92
N GLU A 166 2.89 -10.93 9.06
CA GLU A 166 3.58 -10.90 10.35
C GLU A 166 4.75 -11.89 10.38
N LEU A 167 4.63 -13.06 9.73
CA LEU A 167 5.72 -14.02 9.62
C LEU A 167 6.92 -13.46 8.83
N LEU A 168 6.67 -12.77 7.72
CA LEU A 168 7.71 -12.08 6.94
C LEU A 168 8.33 -10.92 7.73
N LYS A 169 7.49 -10.12 8.40
CA LYS A 169 7.92 -8.97 9.21
C LYS A 169 8.80 -9.40 10.38
N TRP A 170 8.38 -10.43 11.11
CA TRP A 170 9.17 -11.01 12.19
C TRP A 170 10.53 -11.50 11.68
N ARG A 171 10.56 -12.26 10.58
CA ARG A 171 11.82 -12.73 9.99
C ARG A 171 12.73 -11.58 9.54
N SER A 172 12.17 -10.54 8.94
CA SER A 172 12.90 -9.33 8.53
C SER A 172 13.54 -8.63 9.74
N GLN A 173 12.80 -8.50 10.84
CA GLN A 173 13.28 -7.86 12.07
C GLN A 173 14.36 -8.67 12.78
N GLU A 174 14.15 -9.98 12.95
CA GLU A 174 15.12 -10.89 13.59
C GLU A 174 16.48 -10.92 12.87
N THR A 175 16.47 -10.68 11.57
CA THR A 175 17.66 -10.82 10.72
C THR A 175 18.21 -9.48 10.24
N ASN A 176 17.55 -8.37 10.59
CA ASN A 176 17.87 -7.01 10.14
C ASN A 176 18.00 -6.88 8.61
N VAL A 177 17.21 -7.64 7.85
CA VAL A 177 17.14 -7.59 6.38
C VAL A 177 15.87 -6.86 5.96
N LYS A 178 15.96 -5.95 4.98
CA LYS A 178 14.78 -5.27 4.42
C LYS A 178 13.73 -6.29 3.99
N LEU A 179 12.48 -6.09 4.41
CA LEU A 179 11.36 -7.00 4.16
C LEU A 179 11.22 -7.42 2.69
N ARG A 180 11.43 -6.47 1.77
CA ARG A 180 11.43 -6.73 0.32
C ARG A 180 12.51 -7.72 -0.10
N VAL A 181 13.76 -7.49 0.32
CA VAL A 181 14.90 -8.34 -0.05
C VAL A 181 14.69 -9.76 0.48
N LEU A 182 14.11 -9.87 1.69
CA LEU A 182 13.74 -11.15 2.26
C LEU A 182 12.64 -11.85 1.44
N ALA A 183 11.59 -11.13 1.05
CA ALA A 183 10.50 -11.65 0.24
C ALA A 183 10.98 -12.10 -1.15
N ASP A 184 11.82 -11.31 -1.81
CA ASP A 184 12.41 -11.62 -3.12
C ASP A 184 13.27 -12.89 -3.04
N GLN A 185 14.12 -12.99 -2.01
CA GLN A 185 14.94 -14.16 -1.79
C GLN A 185 14.10 -15.42 -1.52
N LEU A 186 13.02 -15.28 -0.75
CA LEU A 186 12.07 -16.36 -0.47
C LEU A 186 11.40 -16.87 -1.75
N LEU A 187 10.91 -15.97 -2.60
CA LEU A 187 10.32 -16.33 -3.89
C LEU A 187 11.33 -17.04 -4.78
N ALA A 188 12.56 -16.51 -4.87
CA ALA A 188 13.63 -17.12 -5.64
C ALA A 188 14.01 -18.52 -5.14
N ASP A 189 13.99 -18.73 -3.83
CA ASP A 189 14.27 -20.02 -3.21
C ASP A 189 13.13 -21.02 -3.47
N PHE A 190 11.87 -20.59 -3.37
CA PHE A 190 10.72 -21.44 -3.64
C PHE A 190 10.61 -21.82 -5.13
N ALA A 191 10.91 -20.90 -6.04
CA ALA A 191 10.92 -21.16 -7.48
C ALA A 191 11.99 -22.18 -7.90
N LYS A 192 13.07 -22.34 -7.13
CA LYS A 192 14.13 -23.34 -7.39
C LYS A 192 13.80 -24.73 -6.87
N LEU A 193 12.73 -24.88 -6.08
CA LEU A 193 12.30 -26.20 -5.62
C LEU A 193 11.73 -26.98 -6.81
N THR A 194 12.44 -28.04 -7.20
CA THR A 194 11.92 -29.03 -8.14
C THR A 194 10.96 -29.97 -7.44
N TYR A 195 9.75 -30.09 -7.97
CA TYR A 195 8.74 -31.06 -7.56
C TYR A 195 7.92 -31.49 -8.78
N GLU A 196 7.36 -32.71 -8.74
CA GLU A 196 6.51 -33.26 -9.79
C GLU A 196 5.03 -33.09 -9.40
N GLU A 197 4.34 -34.15 -8.99
CA GLU A 197 2.93 -34.06 -8.59
C GLU A 197 2.72 -33.63 -7.12
N VAL A 198 3.76 -33.74 -6.29
CA VAL A 198 3.67 -33.52 -4.84
C VAL A 198 4.65 -32.43 -4.41
N LEU A 199 4.13 -31.39 -3.74
CA LEU A 199 4.96 -30.32 -3.17
C LEU A 199 5.96 -30.86 -2.14
N PRO A 200 7.13 -30.21 -1.99
CA PRO A 200 8.10 -30.57 -0.95
C PRO A 200 7.47 -30.54 0.46
N PRO A 201 7.98 -31.34 1.40
CA PRO A 201 7.48 -31.31 2.77
C PRO A 201 7.68 -29.92 3.40
N ARG A 202 6.78 -29.56 4.32
CA ARG A 202 6.78 -28.24 5.00
C ARG A 202 8.14 -27.86 5.60
N GLY A 203 8.89 -28.83 6.13
CA GLY A 203 10.23 -28.62 6.67
C GLY A 203 11.24 -28.05 5.66
N THR A 204 11.06 -28.32 4.36
CA THR A 204 11.87 -27.72 3.29
C THR A 204 11.60 -26.22 3.17
N PHE A 205 10.32 -25.83 3.19
CA PHE A 205 9.93 -24.42 3.16
C PHE A 205 10.33 -23.69 4.45
N ASP A 206 10.22 -24.36 5.61
CA ASP A 206 10.70 -23.84 6.89
C ASP A 206 12.19 -23.52 6.79
N HIS A 207 13.01 -24.47 6.36
CA HIS A 207 14.45 -24.24 6.22
C HIS A 207 14.76 -23.04 5.33
N LEU A 208 14.07 -22.90 4.19
CA LEU A 208 14.25 -21.76 3.29
C LEU A 208 13.84 -20.44 3.94
N LEU A 209 12.68 -20.39 4.61
CA LEU A 209 12.21 -19.21 5.35
C LEU A 209 13.16 -18.80 6.48
N LEU A 210 13.66 -19.77 7.24
CA LEU A 210 14.58 -19.53 8.36
C LEU A 210 15.95 -19.01 7.89
N THR A 211 16.38 -19.38 6.68
CA THR A 211 17.73 -19.10 6.19
C THR A 211 17.79 -18.09 5.04
N ALA A 212 16.65 -17.55 4.60
CA ALA A 212 16.56 -16.62 3.47
C ALA A 212 17.49 -15.41 3.62
N HIS A 213 17.62 -14.88 4.84
CA HIS A 213 18.52 -13.77 5.15
C HIS A 213 20.01 -14.04 4.87
N LEU A 214 20.45 -15.30 4.91
CA LEU A 214 21.83 -15.70 4.60
C LEU A 214 22.14 -15.62 3.10
N ARG A 215 21.10 -15.65 2.27
CA ARG A 215 21.18 -15.59 0.80
C ARG A 215 20.75 -14.23 0.24
N ALA A 216 20.02 -13.46 1.03
CA ALA A 216 19.61 -12.09 0.71
C ALA A 216 20.82 -11.17 0.63
N GLN A 217 21.21 -10.73 -0.57
CA GLN A 217 22.24 -9.71 -0.74
C GLN A 217 21.67 -8.30 -0.57
N PRO A 218 22.36 -7.37 0.11
CA PRO A 218 21.97 -5.97 0.16
C PRO A 218 22.10 -5.32 -1.23
N ASP A 219 21.14 -4.45 -1.59
CA ASP A 219 21.00 -3.81 -2.91
C ASP A 219 22.29 -3.12 -3.41
N ASP A 220 23.22 -2.72 -2.53
CA ASP A 220 24.51 -2.11 -2.87
C ASP A 220 25.52 -3.02 -3.59
N ALA A 221 25.34 -4.36 -3.53
CA ALA A 221 26.26 -5.32 -4.15
C ALA A 221 25.93 -5.64 -5.62
N ARG A 222 24.67 -5.47 -6.04
CA ARG A 222 24.21 -5.72 -7.42
C ARG A 222 24.67 -4.64 -8.40
N ALA A 223 24.83 -3.40 -7.93
CA ALA A 223 25.33 -2.30 -8.76
C ALA A 223 26.85 -2.38 -9.03
N LYS A 224 27.63 -3.06 -8.19
CA LYS A 224 29.09 -3.16 -8.31
C LYS A 224 29.59 -4.38 -9.09
N SER A 225 28.70 -5.30 -9.45
CA SER A 225 29.05 -6.52 -10.21
C SER A 225 28.75 -6.40 -11.71
N ALA A 226 28.22 -5.26 -12.15
CA ALA A 226 27.93 -4.95 -13.56
C ALA A 226 28.84 -3.83 -14.14
N SER A 227 29.95 -3.50 -13.49
CA SER A 227 30.91 -2.49 -13.95
C SER A 227 32.32 -3.04 -14.09
#